data_AF-A0AAV4EYF1-F1
#
_entry.id   AF-A0AAV4EYF1-F1
#
_cell.length_a   1.000
_cell.length_b   1.000
_cell.length_c   1.000
_cell.angle_alpha   90.00
_cell.angle_beta   90.00
_cell.angle_gamma   90.00
#
_symmetry.space_group_name_H-M   'P 1'
#
loop_
_entity.id
_entity.type
_entity.pdbx_description
1 polymer ?
#
loop_
_entity_poly.entity_id
_entity_poly.type
_entity_poly.pdbx_seq_one_letter_code
_entity_poly.pdbx_strand_id
1 'polypeptide(L)'
;MASFQTRSKNINMNIVQIYAPTNEAQDEEKDAFYDLLQEVMDKLPKKDINILMGDANAKIGRENTGYDRVIGSHGLGEMNDNGERFANFCLFNKMVIGGSIFPHKRVHKATWVSPDNVTENQIDHFCVSQRFRRSLNDVIVQRGADIGSDHHMLLGKLKLRLKKQGNRKEVPRKRYQVNRLNGATKEDFKLCLRNRFQPLASLEEEEDVETHWSRVKSAFTATCEEVLGYQKKEYKEWISQKSLDLIERRRHLKEQVNSSRTRRSKEEKMEQFNLTAKEVKVLIKKDKESFTKTLAEKAEKAATAGHIKIIYQTTKTLVGKYTRSEMPVKDAGGKAIFEKDAQAARWIEHFTSLLNRPPPTNPPEILEAKRDLPINCDTPSHREIVDAIKQLNQGKAAGPDLIPPEALKADVDTTATFLCPLFAKVWTSGKYPMDWKEGHLVKIPKKGDLSRCENY
;
A
#
# COMPACT_ATOMS: atom_id res chain seq x y z
N MET A 1 2.17 23.51 -8.16
CA MET A 1 0.79 23.39 -7.63
C MET A 1 0.26 21.99 -7.92
N ALA A 2 -0.50 21.41 -7.00
CA ALA A 2 -1.22 20.15 -7.22
C ALA A 2 -2.70 20.33 -6.86
N SER A 3 -3.60 19.70 -7.61
CA SER A 3 -5.05 19.77 -7.37
C SER A 3 -5.66 18.38 -7.26
N PHE A 4 -6.53 18.20 -6.29
CA PHE A 4 -7.25 16.95 -6.02
C PHE A 4 -8.75 17.23 -6.06
N GLN A 5 -9.46 16.56 -6.96
CA GLN A 5 -10.90 16.73 -7.13
C GLN A 5 -11.67 15.65 -6.39
N THR A 6 -12.66 16.05 -5.58
CA THR A 6 -13.62 15.10 -5.01
C THR A 6 -14.62 14.66 -6.08
N ARG A 7 -14.90 13.35 -6.16
CA ARG A 7 -15.75 12.76 -7.23
C ARG A 7 -17.19 13.27 -7.27
N SER A 8 -17.73 13.76 -6.16
CA SER A 8 -19.18 13.99 -6.01
C SER A 8 -19.58 15.43 -5.65
N LYS A 9 -18.68 16.27 -5.09
CA LYS A 9 -19.09 17.53 -4.45
C LYS A 9 -18.56 18.81 -5.10
N ASN A 10 -17.86 18.75 -6.23
CA ASN A 10 -17.30 19.93 -6.91
C ASN A 10 -16.49 20.87 -5.97
N ILE A 11 -15.91 20.31 -4.91
CA ILE A 11 -14.90 20.96 -4.05
C ILE A 11 -13.57 20.29 -4.37
N ASN A 12 -12.61 21.11 -4.78
CA ASN A 12 -11.23 20.68 -4.97
C ASN A 12 -10.41 20.96 -3.71
N MET A 13 -9.32 20.22 -3.56
CA MET A 13 -8.22 20.57 -2.67
C MET A 13 -7.05 20.99 -3.55
N ASN A 14 -6.59 22.22 -3.38
CA ASN A 14 -5.46 22.79 -4.10
C ASN A 14 -4.30 22.96 -3.14
N ILE A 15 -3.11 22.51 -3.54
CA ILE A 15 -1.87 22.65 -2.76
C ILE A 15 -0.90 23.48 -3.59
N VAL A 16 -0.56 24.66 -3.05
CA VAL A 16 0.48 25.55 -3.55
C VAL A 16 1.69 25.36 -2.64
N GLN A 17 2.80 24.89 -3.22
CA GLN A 17 4.06 24.76 -2.50
C GLN A 17 4.97 25.91 -2.89
N ILE A 18 5.58 26.55 -1.90
CA ILE A 18 6.46 27.71 -2.08
C ILE A 18 7.86 27.46 -1.53
N TYR A 19 8.81 28.18 -2.10
CA TYR A 19 10.15 28.42 -1.58
C TYR A 19 10.43 29.91 -1.80
N ALA A 20 10.26 30.72 -0.76
CA ALA A 20 10.35 32.17 -0.86
C ALA A 20 11.82 32.65 -0.79
N PRO A 21 12.15 33.82 -1.36
CA PRO A 21 13.47 34.43 -1.20
C PRO A 21 13.85 34.62 0.29
N THR A 22 15.13 34.59 0.60
CA THR A 22 15.62 34.80 1.97
C THR A 22 15.36 36.23 2.42
N ASN A 23 15.45 36.48 3.73
CA ASN A 23 15.20 37.83 4.27
C ASN A 23 16.23 38.87 3.77
N GLU A 24 17.41 38.42 3.33
CA GLU A 24 18.50 39.24 2.80
C GLU A 24 18.39 39.50 1.28
N ALA A 25 17.43 38.86 0.60
CA ALA A 25 17.18 39.11 -0.81
C ALA A 25 16.74 40.57 -1.04
N GLN A 26 16.97 41.06 -2.26
CA GLN A 26 16.53 42.39 -2.66
C GLN A 26 14.99 42.48 -2.68
N ASP A 27 14.45 43.66 -2.40
CA ASP A 27 13.00 43.85 -2.29
C ASP A 27 12.30 43.57 -3.63
N GLU A 28 12.93 43.86 -4.76
CA GLU A 28 12.39 43.56 -6.10
C GLU A 28 12.20 42.05 -6.31
N GLU A 29 13.10 41.21 -5.76
CA GLU A 29 12.98 39.76 -5.85
C GLU A 29 11.84 39.24 -4.98
N LYS A 30 11.69 39.81 -3.77
CA LYS A 30 10.58 39.50 -2.87
C LYS A 30 9.24 39.90 -3.49
N ASP A 31 9.16 41.10 -4.07
CA ASP A 31 7.95 41.62 -4.70
C ASP A 31 7.54 40.76 -5.91
N ALA A 32 8.49 40.45 -6.80
CA ALA A 32 8.24 39.56 -7.93
C ALA A 32 7.74 38.17 -7.50
N PHE A 33 8.27 37.64 -6.40
CA PHE A 33 7.78 36.38 -5.82
C PHE A 33 6.32 36.49 -5.34
N TYR A 34 5.97 37.54 -4.61
CA TYR A 34 4.62 37.71 -4.08
C TYR A 34 3.60 38.04 -5.19
N ASP A 35 3.99 38.77 -6.23
CA ASP A 35 3.16 39.03 -7.40
C ASP A 35 2.80 37.71 -8.11
N LEU A 36 3.81 36.89 -8.39
CA LEU A 36 3.59 35.56 -8.98
C LEU A 36 2.71 34.67 -8.09
N LEU A 37 2.96 34.70 -6.78
CA LEU A 37 2.15 33.93 -5.83
C LEU A 37 0.71 34.41 -5.82
N GLN A 38 0.47 35.72 -5.92
CA GLN A 38 -0.87 36.32 -6.00
C GLN A 38 -1.59 35.87 -7.28
N GLU A 39 -0.93 35.89 -8.44
CA GLU A 39 -1.51 35.39 -9.70
C GLU A 39 -1.95 33.93 -9.60
N VAL A 40 -1.19 33.10 -8.89
CA VAL A 40 -1.55 31.69 -8.66
C VAL A 40 -2.76 31.60 -7.74
N MET A 41 -2.77 32.36 -6.64
CA MET A 41 -3.86 32.33 -5.66
C MET A 41 -5.18 32.89 -6.22
N ASP A 42 -5.13 33.89 -7.10
CA ASP A 42 -6.32 34.48 -7.74
C ASP A 42 -7.05 33.50 -8.67
N LYS A 43 -6.32 32.55 -9.25
CA LYS A 43 -6.89 31.46 -10.07
C LYS A 43 -7.61 30.41 -9.23
N LEU A 44 -7.44 30.39 -7.91
CA LEU A 44 -8.02 29.36 -7.05
C LEU A 44 -9.43 29.74 -6.57
N PRO A 45 -10.44 28.88 -6.80
CA PRO A 45 -11.77 29.15 -6.28
C PRO A 45 -11.78 29.26 -4.75
N LYS A 46 -12.33 30.35 -4.20
CA LYS A 46 -12.46 30.56 -2.74
C LYS A 46 -13.40 29.56 -2.04
N LYS A 47 -14.17 28.78 -2.81
CA LYS A 47 -15.01 27.67 -2.31
C LYS A 47 -14.21 26.39 -2.03
N ASP A 48 -13.04 26.26 -2.64
CA ASP A 48 -12.19 25.07 -2.58
C ASP A 48 -11.28 25.11 -1.35
N ILE A 49 -10.73 23.94 -0.98
CA ILE A 49 -9.75 23.82 0.09
C ILE A 49 -8.39 24.22 -0.47
N ASN A 50 -8.04 25.49 -0.36
CA ASN A 50 -6.73 25.96 -0.76
C ASN A 50 -5.76 25.83 0.42
N ILE A 51 -4.62 25.18 0.16
CA ILE A 51 -3.50 24.99 1.07
C ILE A 51 -2.29 25.68 0.44
N LEU A 52 -1.63 26.54 1.22
CA LEU A 52 -0.36 27.16 0.88
C LEU A 52 0.67 26.64 1.87
N MET A 53 1.75 26.01 1.41
CA MET A 53 2.75 25.43 2.32
C MET A 53 4.16 25.48 1.75
N GLY A 54 5.16 25.32 2.62
CA GLY A 54 6.56 25.27 2.23
C GLY A 54 7.40 26.25 3.02
N ASP A 55 8.62 26.47 2.55
CA ASP A 55 9.56 27.40 3.17
C ASP A 55 9.25 28.82 2.69
N ALA A 56 8.74 29.65 3.60
CA ALA A 56 8.43 31.04 3.31
C ALA A 56 9.56 31.99 3.74
N ASN A 57 10.65 31.48 4.34
CA ASN A 57 11.71 32.29 4.92
C ASN A 57 11.20 33.42 5.85
N ALA A 58 10.03 33.19 6.47
CA ALA A 58 9.25 34.21 7.16
C ALA A 58 9.07 33.84 8.64
N LYS A 59 9.52 34.69 9.55
CA LYS A 59 9.26 34.58 10.98
C LYS A 59 8.06 35.45 11.31
N ILE A 60 6.97 34.84 11.76
CA ILE A 60 5.72 35.56 12.06
C ILE A 60 5.59 35.93 13.55
N GLY A 61 6.34 35.24 14.42
CA GLY A 61 6.31 35.47 15.86
C GLY A 61 4.97 35.17 16.55
N ARG A 62 4.82 35.70 17.77
CA ARG A 62 3.62 35.50 18.62
C ARG A 62 2.63 36.66 18.60
N GLU A 63 3.13 37.86 18.30
CA GLU A 63 2.30 39.06 18.25
C GLU A 63 1.40 38.98 17.03
N ASN A 64 0.10 39.10 17.25
CA ASN A 64 -0.90 38.95 16.19
C ASN A 64 -1.87 40.14 16.11
N THR A 65 -1.59 41.23 16.81
CA THR A 65 -2.35 42.48 16.70
C THR A 65 -2.43 42.91 15.22
N GLY A 66 -3.65 43.11 14.71
CA GLY A 66 -3.91 43.41 13.29
C GLY A 66 -3.99 42.18 12.36
N TYR A 67 -3.55 41.00 12.81
CA TYR A 67 -3.51 39.75 12.04
C TYR A 67 -4.28 38.60 12.71
N ASP A 68 -5.06 38.87 13.75
CA ASP A 68 -5.81 37.92 14.60
C ASP A 68 -6.66 36.90 13.83
N ARG A 69 -7.10 37.28 12.62
CA ARG A 69 -7.89 36.44 11.72
C ARG A 69 -7.10 35.33 11.04
N VAL A 70 -5.78 35.47 10.92
CA VAL A 70 -4.89 34.60 10.15
C VAL A 70 -3.70 34.08 10.94
N ILE A 71 -3.23 34.81 11.96
CA ILE A 71 -2.14 34.44 12.86
C ILE A 71 -2.68 34.18 14.27
N GLY A 72 -2.27 33.07 14.87
CA GLY A 72 -2.52 32.75 16.27
C GLY A 72 -1.37 33.22 17.19
N SER A 73 -1.61 33.17 18.50
CA SER A 73 -0.67 33.65 19.53
C SER A 73 0.46 32.68 19.88
N HIS A 74 0.63 31.61 19.12
CA HIS A 74 1.55 30.51 19.42
C HIS A 74 2.72 30.37 18.45
N GLY A 75 2.98 31.33 17.56
CA GLY A 75 4.18 31.28 16.71
C GLY A 75 5.49 31.37 17.52
N LEU A 76 6.62 31.20 16.82
CA LEU A 76 7.96 31.20 17.41
C LEU A 76 8.75 32.46 17.00
N GLY A 77 9.44 33.06 17.97
CA GLY A 77 10.32 34.20 17.74
C GLY A 77 9.59 35.53 17.60
N GLU A 78 10.27 36.49 16.98
CA GLU A 78 9.77 37.83 16.63
C GLU A 78 9.58 37.93 15.12
N MET A 79 8.67 38.81 14.71
CA MET A 79 8.34 39.00 13.31
C MET A 79 9.49 39.70 12.57
N ASN A 80 9.88 39.18 11.41
CA ASN A 80 10.84 39.83 10.51
C ASN A 80 10.13 40.44 9.29
N ASP A 81 10.88 41.13 8.43
CA ASP A 81 10.37 41.75 7.18
C ASP A 81 9.60 40.74 6.30
N ASN A 82 10.21 39.58 6.02
CA ASN A 82 9.52 38.51 5.29
C ASN A 82 8.25 38.01 6.02
N GLY A 83 8.28 38.02 7.36
CA GLY A 83 7.16 37.71 8.24
C GLY A 83 5.98 38.62 8.03
N GLU A 84 6.22 39.93 7.99
CA GLU A 84 5.20 40.95 7.75
C GLU A 84 4.62 40.83 6.33
N ARG A 85 5.47 40.71 5.30
CA ARG A 85 5.02 40.49 3.91
C ARG A 85 4.15 39.24 3.80
N PHE A 86 4.57 38.13 4.41
CA PHE A 86 3.83 36.88 4.42
C PHE A 86 2.50 36.99 5.18
N ALA A 87 2.50 37.69 6.32
CA ALA A 87 1.29 37.95 7.12
C ALA A 87 0.28 38.78 6.35
N ASN A 88 0.72 39.86 5.69
CA ASN A 88 -0.09 40.71 4.82
C ASN A 88 -0.68 39.92 3.65
N PHE A 89 0.14 39.12 2.96
CA PHE A 89 -0.32 38.24 1.89
C PHE A 89 -1.39 37.26 2.39
N CYS A 90 -1.17 36.63 3.53
CA CYS A 90 -2.11 35.70 4.13
C CYS A 90 -3.41 36.38 4.56
N LEU A 91 -3.34 37.60 5.12
CA LEU A 91 -4.50 38.39 5.49
C LEU A 91 -5.36 38.75 4.27
N PHE A 92 -4.72 39.25 3.20
CA PHE A 92 -5.38 39.61 1.94
C PHE A 92 -6.09 38.41 1.30
N ASN A 93 -5.40 37.27 1.24
CA ASN A 93 -5.92 36.04 0.64
C ASN A 93 -6.78 35.18 1.60
N LYS A 94 -7.00 35.64 2.84
CA LYS A 94 -7.73 34.91 3.88
C LYS A 94 -7.17 33.49 4.10
N MET A 95 -5.86 33.40 4.24
CA MET A 95 -5.11 32.18 4.52
C MET A 95 -4.68 32.16 5.98
N VAL A 96 -5.07 31.13 6.70
CA VAL A 96 -4.82 30.97 8.13
C VAL A 96 -3.52 30.19 8.32
N ILE A 97 -2.55 30.76 9.04
CA ILE A 97 -1.20 30.20 9.24
C ILE A 97 -1.22 29.20 10.41
N GLY A 98 -1.36 27.92 10.09
CA GLY A 98 -1.63 26.87 11.05
C GLY A 98 -0.56 26.69 12.14
N GLY A 99 0.71 26.88 11.79
CA GLY A 99 1.83 26.73 12.72
C GLY A 99 1.84 27.74 13.89
N SER A 100 1.04 28.81 13.81
CA SER A 100 0.88 29.82 14.85
C SER A 100 -0.34 29.60 15.76
N ILE A 101 -1.22 28.65 15.44
CA ILE A 101 -2.54 28.51 16.09
C ILE A 101 -2.50 27.52 17.25
N PHE A 102 -1.67 26.49 17.17
CA PHE A 102 -1.72 25.38 18.11
C PHE A 102 -0.67 25.55 19.23
N PRO A 103 -1.06 25.31 20.50
CA PRO A 103 -0.16 25.45 21.64
C PRO A 103 0.81 24.26 21.75
N HIS A 104 1.94 24.35 21.04
CA HIS A 104 3.00 23.34 21.08
C HIS A 104 4.24 23.79 21.86
N LYS A 105 5.04 22.82 22.31
CA LYS A 105 6.40 23.08 22.84
C LYS A 105 7.31 23.61 21.71
N ARG A 106 8.33 24.41 22.05
CA ARG A 106 9.28 25.01 21.08
C ARG A 106 9.85 23.99 20.08
N VAL A 107 10.24 22.82 20.56
CA VAL A 107 10.79 21.72 19.73
C VAL A 107 9.83 21.20 18.65
N HIS A 108 8.52 21.47 18.80
CA HIS A 108 7.47 21.08 17.88
C HIS A 108 6.99 22.24 17.00
N LYS A 109 7.67 23.40 17.07
CA LYS A 109 7.39 24.62 16.29
C LYS A 109 8.56 25.03 15.40
N ALA A 110 9.80 24.85 15.87
CA ALA A 110 10.99 25.18 15.11
C ALA A 110 11.12 24.24 13.90
N THR A 111 11.07 24.81 12.70
CA THR A 111 11.12 24.07 11.44
C THR A 111 12.52 24.03 10.85
N TRP A 112 13.40 24.95 11.26
CA TRP A 112 14.78 25.03 10.80
C TRP A 112 15.74 25.23 11.95
N VAL A 113 16.93 24.66 11.83
CA VAL A 113 18.04 24.78 12.78
C VAL A 113 19.28 25.26 12.01
N SER A 114 19.94 26.31 12.50
CA SER A 114 21.18 26.79 11.89
C SER A 114 22.29 25.74 11.90
N PRO A 115 23.27 25.82 10.99
CA PRO A 115 24.39 24.86 10.94
C PRO A 115 25.18 24.75 12.25
N ASP A 116 25.27 25.83 13.02
CA ASP A 116 25.91 25.87 14.34
C ASP A 116 25.05 25.23 15.47
N ASN A 117 23.84 24.76 15.15
CA ASN A 117 22.86 24.18 16.07
C ASN A 117 22.36 25.09 17.20
N VAL A 118 22.57 26.41 17.07
CA VAL A 118 22.21 27.42 18.09
C VAL A 118 20.84 28.04 17.80
N THR A 119 20.64 28.50 16.57
CA THR A 119 19.46 29.26 16.18
C THR A 119 18.39 28.31 15.65
N GLU A 120 17.18 28.44 16.18
CA GLU A 120 16.03 27.67 15.74
C GLU A 120 14.94 28.65 15.29
N ASN A 121 14.45 28.51 14.05
CA ASN A 121 13.43 29.39 13.48
C ASN A 121 12.20 28.59 13.02
N GLN A 122 11.05 29.26 12.95
CA GLN A 122 9.85 28.77 12.29
C GLN A 122 9.69 29.53 10.97
N ILE A 123 10.14 28.92 9.88
CA ILE A 123 10.15 29.53 8.53
C ILE A 123 9.39 28.69 7.49
N ASP A 124 9.13 27.42 7.81
CA ASP A 124 8.24 26.57 7.04
C ASP A 124 6.81 26.72 7.58
N HIS A 125 5.87 26.99 6.70
CA HIS A 125 4.48 27.26 7.08
C HIS A 125 3.52 26.31 6.40
N PHE A 126 2.42 26.04 7.11
CA PHE A 126 1.27 25.32 6.59
C PHE A 126 0.05 26.21 6.78
N CYS A 127 -0.47 26.72 5.67
CA CYS A 127 -1.59 27.66 5.64
C CYS A 127 -2.81 27.00 4.99
N VAL A 128 -3.98 27.28 5.51
CA VAL A 128 -5.25 26.82 4.94
C VAL A 128 -6.20 27.98 4.77
N SER A 129 -6.98 27.98 3.69
CA SER A 129 -8.07 28.94 3.50
C SER A 129 -8.96 29.06 4.74
N GLN A 130 -9.27 30.29 5.14
CA GLN A 130 -9.95 30.62 6.39
C GLN A 130 -11.31 29.92 6.54
N ARG A 131 -12.02 29.71 5.42
CA ARG A 131 -13.27 28.94 5.36
C ARG A 131 -13.12 27.53 5.95
N PHE A 132 -11.96 26.91 5.77
CA PHE A 132 -11.64 25.58 6.24
C PHE A 132 -10.75 25.56 7.49
N ARG A 133 -10.59 26.70 8.20
CA ARG A 133 -9.77 26.75 9.42
C ARG A 133 -10.19 25.72 10.46
N ARG A 134 -11.49 25.46 10.60
CA ARG A 134 -12.06 24.47 11.53
C ARG A 134 -11.80 23.01 11.12
N SER A 135 -11.36 22.79 9.88
CA SER A 135 -10.90 21.48 9.41
C SER A 135 -9.43 21.23 9.73
N LEU A 136 -8.65 22.27 10.03
CA LEU A 136 -7.28 22.10 10.47
C LEU A 136 -7.28 21.70 11.95
N ASN A 137 -6.87 20.47 12.22
CA ASN A 137 -6.85 19.92 13.57
C ASN A 137 -5.51 20.15 14.26
N ASP A 138 -4.41 20.19 13.48
CA ASP A 138 -3.07 20.37 14.04
C ASP A 138 -2.07 20.79 12.95
N VAL A 139 -1.03 21.51 13.34
CA VAL A 139 0.20 21.73 12.57
C VAL A 139 1.38 21.59 13.52
N ILE A 140 2.22 20.58 13.27
CA ILE A 140 3.27 20.18 14.19
C ILE A 140 4.56 19.79 13.46
N VAL A 141 5.71 20.13 14.05
CA VAL A 141 7.01 19.65 13.60
C VAL A 141 7.32 18.27 14.18
N GLN A 142 7.60 17.33 13.27
CA GLN A 142 7.92 15.94 13.62
C GLN A 142 9.44 15.73 13.76
N ARG A 143 9.98 16.00 14.96
CA ARG A 143 11.42 15.88 15.29
C ARG A 143 12.00 14.45 15.15
N GLY A 144 11.14 13.43 15.16
CA GLY A 144 11.55 12.04 14.93
C GLY A 144 11.66 11.64 13.46
N ALA A 145 11.21 12.48 12.53
CA ALA A 145 11.35 12.23 11.10
C ALA A 145 12.75 12.64 10.64
N ASP A 146 13.56 11.65 10.28
CA ASP A 146 14.91 11.86 9.73
C ASP A 146 14.83 12.05 8.21
N ILE A 147 14.93 13.31 7.76
CA ILE A 147 14.84 13.69 6.34
C ILE A 147 16.19 14.14 5.75
N GLY A 148 17.28 14.12 6.53
CA GLY A 148 18.61 14.49 6.04
C GLY A 148 18.76 15.95 5.61
N SER A 149 18.02 16.87 6.24
CA SER A 149 18.09 18.32 6.05
C SER A 149 18.25 19.01 7.40
N ASP A 150 18.73 20.25 7.34
CA ASP A 150 18.70 21.28 8.40
C ASP A 150 17.26 21.76 8.74
N HIS A 151 16.30 21.49 7.85
CA HIS A 151 14.87 21.61 8.13
C HIS A 151 14.31 20.33 8.79
N HIS A 152 13.22 20.50 9.51
CA HIS A 152 12.41 19.44 10.08
C HIS A 152 11.10 19.29 9.33
N MET A 153 10.59 18.06 9.29
CA MET A 153 9.31 17.78 8.66
C MET A 153 8.16 18.48 9.40
N LEU A 154 7.47 19.39 8.70
CA LEU A 154 6.23 20.01 9.15
C LEU A 154 5.02 19.17 8.69
N LEU A 155 4.11 18.86 9.61
CA LEU A 155 2.92 18.06 9.35
C LEU A 155 1.66 18.86 9.64
N GLY A 156 0.80 19.01 8.62
CA GLY A 156 -0.56 19.54 8.77
C GLY A 156 -1.60 18.42 8.82
N LYS A 157 -2.43 18.40 9.87
CA LYS A 157 -3.50 17.41 10.05
C LYS A 157 -4.85 18.04 9.75
N LEU A 158 -5.50 17.60 8.67
CA LEU A 158 -6.83 18.07 8.28
C LEU A 158 -7.90 17.01 8.48
N LYS A 159 -9.03 17.40 9.08
CA LYS A 159 -10.26 16.61 9.18
C LYS A 159 -11.27 17.10 8.15
N LEU A 160 -11.44 16.29 7.11
CA LEU A 160 -12.42 16.54 6.06
C LEU A 160 -13.69 15.73 6.31
N ARG A 161 -14.84 16.40 6.30
CA ARG A 161 -16.16 15.74 6.33
C ARG A 161 -16.61 15.41 4.91
N LEU A 162 -15.93 14.44 4.30
CA LEU A 162 -16.30 13.93 2.97
C LEU A 162 -17.49 12.97 3.09
N LYS A 163 -18.41 13.01 2.12
CA LYS A 163 -19.48 12.00 2.03
C LYS A 163 -18.77 10.67 1.74
N LYS A 164 -18.86 9.71 2.67
CA LYS A 164 -18.29 8.37 2.50
C LYS A 164 -19.02 7.71 1.33
N GLN A 165 -18.37 7.60 0.18
CA GLN A 165 -18.80 6.67 -0.85
C GLN A 165 -18.41 5.28 -0.34
N GLY A 166 -19.39 4.39 -0.23
CA GLY A 166 -19.24 3.06 0.35
C GLY A 166 -18.43 2.14 -0.54
N ASN A 167 -17.14 2.43 -0.76
CA ASN A 167 -16.26 1.42 -1.31
C ASN A 167 -16.01 0.44 -0.18
N ARG A 168 -16.60 -0.77 -0.30
CA ARG A 168 -16.21 -1.93 0.49
C ARG A 168 -14.70 -2.04 0.30
N LYS A 169 -13.92 -1.70 1.33
CA LYS A 169 -12.47 -1.91 1.28
C LYS A 169 -12.31 -3.41 1.14
N GLU A 170 -11.92 -3.88 -0.05
CA GLU A 170 -11.40 -5.23 -0.17
C GLU A 170 -10.27 -5.34 0.84
N VAL A 171 -10.46 -6.19 1.85
CA VAL A 171 -9.39 -6.52 2.77
C VAL A 171 -8.32 -7.17 1.89
N PRO A 172 -7.12 -6.57 1.76
CA PRO A 172 -6.08 -7.16 0.94
C PRO A 172 -5.83 -8.58 1.46
N ARG A 173 -5.97 -9.57 0.58
CA ARG A 173 -5.82 -10.97 0.95
C ARG A 173 -4.44 -11.19 1.55
N LYS A 174 -4.43 -11.65 2.80
CA LYS A 174 -3.19 -11.99 3.48
C LYS A 174 -2.71 -13.33 2.90
N ARG A 175 -1.43 -13.41 2.55
CA ARG A 175 -0.79 -14.64 2.06
C ARG A 175 -0.08 -15.32 3.21
N TYR A 176 -0.15 -16.65 3.30
CA TYR A 176 0.61 -17.42 4.30
C TYR A 176 2.08 -17.57 3.90
N GLN A 177 2.98 -17.76 4.88
CA GLN A 177 4.41 -18.00 4.65
C GLN A 177 4.68 -19.48 4.28
N VAL A 178 4.18 -19.91 3.13
CA VAL A 178 4.27 -21.32 2.69
C VAL A 178 5.70 -21.83 2.51
N ASN A 179 6.67 -20.95 2.32
CA ASN A 179 8.10 -21.26 2.29
C ASN A 179 8.63 -21.84 3.61
N ARG A 180 7.96 -21.56 4.75
CA ARG A 180 8.31 -22.13 6.05
C ARG A 180 7.87 -23.59 6.22
N LEU A 181 7.06 -24.13 5.32
CA LEU A 181 6.52 -25.49 5.42
C LEU A 181 7.59 -26.54 5.03
N ASN A 182 8.64 -26.64 5.84
CA ASN A 182 9.76 -27.55 5.68
C ASN A 182 10.24 -28.05 7.06
N GLY A 183 11.00 -29.16 7.08
CA GLY A 183 11.60 -29.71 8.30
C GLY A 183 10.61 -29.83 9.48
N ALA A 184 11.00 -29.32 10.64
CA ALA A 184 10.20 -29.35 11.87
C ALA A 184 8.84 -28.65 11.73
N THR A 185 8.79 -27.48 11.05
CA THR A 185 7.53 -26.75 10.85
C THR A 185 6.52 -27.54 10.02
N LYS A 186 6.98 -28.40 9.11
CA LYS A 186 6.08 -29.32 8.38
C LYS A 186 5.47 -30.35 9.32
N GLU A 187 6.24 -30.90 10.26
CA GLU A 187 5.72 -31.87 11.24
C GLU A 187 4.76 -31.21 12.24
N ASP A 188 5.07 -30.00 12.72
CA ASP A 188 4.15 -29.20 13.54
C ASP A 188 2.83 -28.92 12.81
N PHE A 189 2.91 -28.59 11.51
CA PHE A 189 1.75 -28.39 10.66
C PHE A 189 0.88 -29.64 10.58
N LYS A 190 1.48 -30.82 10.32
CA LYS A 190 0.75 -32.09 10.27
C LYS A 190 0.05 -32.38 11.59
N LEU A 191 0.76 -32.22 12.71
CA LEU A 191 0.20 -32.47 14.04
C LEU A 191 -0.99 -31.54 14.34
N CYS A 192 -0.82 -30.24 14.12
CA CYS A 192 -1.88 -29.26 14.31
C CYS A 192 -3.09 -29.54 13.40
N LEU A 193 -2.84 -29.90 12.13
CA LEU A 193 -3.89 -30.26 11.18
C LEU A 193 -4.68 -31.49 11.62
N ARG A 194 -3.99 -32.58 11.99
CA ARG A 194 -4.62 -33.82 12.49
C ARG A 194 -5.47 -33.56 13.74
N ASN A 195 -4.93 -32.81 14.70
CA ASN A 195 -5.64 -32.48 15.95
C ASN A 195 -6.93 -31.67 15.68
N ARG A 196 -6.93 -30.81 14.67
CA ARG A 196 -8.10 -30.01 14.29
C ARG A 196 -9.15 -30.83 13.55
N PHE A 197 -8.74 -31.87 12.85
CA PHE A 197 -9.64 -32.75 12.13
C PHE A 197 -10.18 -33.92 12.96
N GLN A 198 -9.47 -34.37 14.00
CA GLN A 198 -9.90 -35.47 14.86
C GLN A 198 -11.32 -35.28 15.45
N PRO A 199 -11.73 -34.07 15.91
CA PRO A 199 -13.11 -33.82 16.36
C PRO A 199 -14.15 -33.76 15.24
N LEU A 200 -13.72 -33.63 13.97
CA LEU A 200 -14.60 -33.48 12.81
C LEU A 200 -15.02 -34.84 12.22
N ALA A 201 -14.20 -35.88 12.41
CA ALA A 201 -14.47 -37.24 11.94
C ALA A 201 -15.73 -37.88 12.57
N SER A 202 -16.19 -37.38 13.71
CA SER A 202 -17.35 -37.92 14.44
C SER A 202 -18.67 -37.19 14.15
N LEU A 203 -18.69 -36.21 13.23
CA LEU A 203 -19.85 -35.34 12.96
C LEU A 203 -20.44 -35.54 11.55
N GLU A 204 -20.15 -36.66 10.89
CA GLU A 204 -20.30 -36.81 9.44
C GLU A 204 -21.73 -37.12 8.94
N GLU A 205 -22.65 -37.64 9.77
CA GLU A 205 -23.83 -38.34 9.26
C GLU A 205 -25.02 -37.45 8.81
N GLU A 206 -25.15 -36.19 9.25
CA GLU A 206 -26.31 -35.33 8.86
C GLU A 206 -25.97 -33.93 8.34
N GLU A 207 -24.69 -33.64 8.08
CA GLU A 207 -24.27 -32.29 7.67
C GLU A 207 -24.28 -32.09 6.15
N ASP A 208 -24.80 -30.94 5.71
CA ASP A 208 -24.83 -30.54 4.29
C ASP A 208 -23.42 -30.21 3.73
N VAL A 209 -23.31 -30.17 2.40
CA VAL A 209 -22.04 -29.97 1.68
C VAL A 209 -21.34 -28.66 2.04
N GLU A 210 -22.10 -27.58 2.24
CA GLU A 210 -21.51 -26.25 2.53
C GLU A 210 -20.94 -26.22 3.94
N THR A 211 -21.68 -26.75 4.91
CA THR A 211 -21.22 -26.75 6.30
C THR A 211 -20.03 -27.70 6.50
N HIS A 212 -20.02 -28.85 5.82
CA HIS A 212 -18.86 -29.75 5.78
C HIS A 212 -17.63 -29.07 5.16
N TRP A 213 -17.78 -28.41 4.00
CA TRP A 213 -16.68 -27.66 3.39
C TRP A 213 -16.17 -26.53 4.28
N SER A 214 -17.07 -25.79 4.94
CA SER A 214 -16.72 -24.71 5.85
C SER A 214 -15.82 -25.20 7.00
N ARG A 215 -16.09 -26.39 7.55
CA ARG A 215 -15.24 -27.02 8.58
C ARG A 215 -13.86 -27.41 8.03
N VAL A 216 -13.80 -28.03 6.86
CA VAL A 216 -12.54 -28.39 6.19
C VAL A 216 -11.70 -27.14 5.93
N LYS A 217 -12.31 -26.11 5.36
CA LYS A 217 -11.69 -24.82 5.10
C LYS A 217 -11.19 -24.15 6.37
N SER A 218 -12.00 -24.15 7.43
CA SER A 218 -11.64 -23.58 8.73
C SER A 218 -10.44 -24.30 9.35
N ALA A 219 -10.40 -25.63 9.30
CA ALA A 219 -9.27 -26.42 9.79
C ALA A 219 -7.97 -26.03 9.06
N PHE A 220 -7.97 -26.03 7.72
CA PHE A 220 -6.78 -25.65 6.94
C PHE A 220 -6.34 -24.21 7.18
N THR A 221 -7.26 -23.25 7.12
CA THR A 221 -6.93 -21.82 7.26
C THR A 221 -6.46 -21.48 8.68
N ALA A 222 -7.03 -22.10 9.71
CA ALA A 222 -6.58 -21.95 11.09
C ALA A 222 -5.18 -22.56 11.31
N THR A 223 -4.91 -23.76 10.78
CA THR A 223 -3.56 -24.36 10.84
C THR A 223 -2.54 -23.48 10.11
N CYS A 224 -2.89 -22.95 8.94
CA CYS A 224 -2.02 -22.03 8.21
C CYS A 224 -1.74 -20.74 9.00
N GLU A 225 -2.75 -20.17 9.65
CA GLU A 225 -2.59 -18.96 10.47
C GLU A 225 -1.70 -19.21 11.69
N GLU A 226 -1.92 -20.31 12.40
CA GLU A 226 -1.17 -20.66 13.61
C GLU A 226 0.29 -21.02 13.31
N VAL A 227 0.52 -21.92 12.35
CA VAL A 227 1.85 -22.50 12.12
C VAL A 227 2.69 -21.65 11.17
N LEU A 228 2.08 -21.19 10.07
CA LEU A 228 2.81 -20.43 9.04
C LEU A 228 2.79 -18.92 9.31
N GLY A 229 1.67 -18.42 9.81
CA GLY A 229 1.39 -17.00 9.93
C GLY A 229 1.30 -16.30 8.56
N TYR A 230 0.95 -15.02 8.60
CA TYR A 230 0.87 -14.20 7.39
C TYR A 230 2.23 -13.67 6.96
N GLN A 231 2.43 -13.48 5.66
CA GLN A 231 3.57 -12.75 5.12
C GLN A 231 3.65 -11.37 5.78
N LYS A 232 4.75 -11.11 6.48
CA LYS A 232 5.04 -9.79 7.04
C LYS A 232 5.51 -8.87 5.90
N LYS A 233 5.37 -7.55 6.10
CA LYS A 233 6.09 -6.59 5.26
C LYS A 233 7.57 -6.76 5.56
N GLU A 234 8.23 -7.57 4.76
CA GLU A 234 9.69 -7.62 4.78
C GLU A 234 10.22 -6.25 4.36
N TYR A 235 11.30 -5.82 5.01
CA TYR A 235 12.20 -4.86 4.38
C TYR A 235 12.59 -5.42 3.01
N LYS A 236 12.90 -4.54 2.05
CA LYS A 236 13.22 -5.00 0.69
C LYS A 236 14.29 -6.10 0.79
N GLU A 237 14.07 -7.25 0.15
CA GLU A 237 14.88 -8.48 0.27
C GLU A 237 16.40 -8.25 0.14
N TRP A 238 16.80 -7.17 -0.53
CA TRP A 238 18.19 -6.79 -0.74
C TRP A 238 18.86 -6.08 0.44
N ILE A 239 18.13 -5.62 1.46
CA ILE A 239 18.71 -4.94 2.63
C ILE A 239 19.20 -6.00 3.61
N SER A 240 20.50 -6.00 3.91
CA SER A 240 21.09 -6.95 4.87
C SER A 240 20.68 -6.63 6.32
N GLN A 241 20.76 -7.63 7.20
CA GLN A 241 20.53 -7.43 8.64
C GLN A 241 21.50 -6.38 9.22
N LYS A 242 22.77 -6.40 8.80
CA LYS A 242 23.78 -5.42 9.21
C LYS A 242 23.36 -3.98 8.86
N SER A 243 22.75 -3.77 7.69
CA SER A 243 22.19 -2.46 7.30
C SER A 243 21.00 -2.05 8.15
N LEU A 244 20.13 -3.00 8.52
CA LEU A 244 19.01 -2.74 9.41
C LEU A 244 19.47 -2.31 10.80
N ASP A 245 20.45 -3.02 11.37
CA ASP A 245 21.02 -2.71 12.68
C ASP A 245 21.66 -1.31 12.71
N LEU A 246 22.38 -0.93 11.63
CA LEU A 246 22.97 0.40 11.49
C LEU A 246 21.90 1.50 11.30
N ILE A 247 20.81 1.22 10.59
CA ILE A 247 19.66 2.14 10.47
C ILE A 247 19.02 2.38 11.85
N GLU A 248 18.89 1.32 12.65
CA GLU A 248 18.36 1.42 14.00
C GLU A 248 19.31 2.20 14.92
N ARG A 249 20.62 1.93 14.84
CA ARG A 249 21.64 2.71 15.56
C ARG A 249 21.60 4.19 15.19
N ARG A 250 21.47 4.51 13.89
CA ARG A 250 21.32 5.89 13.40
C ARG A 250 20.08 6.57 13.99
N ARG A 251 18.96 5.86 14.05
CA ARG A 251 17.71 6.37 14.66
C ARG A 251 17.91 6.69 16.14
N HIS A 252 18.52 5.77 16.90
CA HIS A 252 18.78 5.97 18.31
C HIS A 252 19.72 7.16 18.57
N LEU A 253 20.77 7.31 17.77
CA LEU A 253 21.65 8.49 17.85
C LEU A 253 20.88 9.79 17.60
N LYS A 254 19.94 9.83 16.65
CA LYS A 254 19.10 11.00 16.42
C LYS A 254 18.20 11.34 17.61
N GLU A 255 17.64 10.32 18.27
CA GLU A 255 16.88 10.51 19.52
C GLU A 255 17.77 11.05 20.65
N GLN A 256 19.01 10.57 20.75
CA GLN A 256 19.98 11.09 21.72
C GLN A 256 20.36 12.54 21.42
N VAL A 257 20.56 12.92 20.15
CA VAL A 257 20.79 14.33 19.75
C VAL A 257 19.61 15.20 20.18
N ASN A 258 18.37 14.72 19.96
CA ASN A 258 17.15 15.46 20.29
C ASN A 258 16.91 15.61 21.80
N SER A 259 17.39 14.67 22.61
CA SER A 259 17.20 14.64 24.08
C SER A 259 18.37 15.24 24.88
N SER A 260 19.49 15.55 24.22
CA SER A 260 20.69 16.07 24.87
C SER A 260 20.47 17.50 25.37
N ARG A 261 20.85 17.75 26.63
CA ARG A 261 20.69 19.05 27.30
C ARG A 261 21.89 19.99 27.14
N THR A 262 23.08 19.44 26.93
CA THR A 262 24.34 20.21 26.86
C THR A 262 24.85 20.30 25.42
N ARG A 263 25.47 21.44 25.08
CA ARG A 263 25.99 21.71 23.73
C ARG A 263 27.04 20.68 23.30
N ARG A 264 28.05 20.46 24.15
CA ARG A 264 29.13 19.49 23.90
C ARG A 264 28.59 18.09 23.62
N SER A 265 27.63 17.62 24.41
CA SER A 265 27.03 16.29 24.20
C SER A 265 26.21 16.22 22.91
N LYS A 266 25.53 17.31 22.53
CA LYS A 266 24.79 17.39 21.26
C LYS A 266 25.72 17.36 20.06
N GLU A 267 26.85 18.08 20.11
CA GLU A 267 27.90 18.08 19.07
C GLU A 267 28.51 16.68 18.89
N GLU A 268 28.97 16.04 19.98
CA GLU A 268 29.54 14.68 19.96
C GLU A 268 28.57 13.64 19.38
N LYS A 269 27.29 13.68 19.79
CA LYS A 269 26.27 12.75 19.27
C LYS A 269 25.89 13.07 17.83
N MET A 270 25.90 14.34 17.42
CA MET A 270 25.63 14.74 16.04
C MET A 270 26.75 14.27 15.11
N GLU A 271 28.01 14.33 15.55
CA GLU A 271 29.14 13.78 14.81
C GLU A 271 29.00 12.26 14.62
N GLN A 272 28.70 11.52 15.70
CA GLN A 272 28.42 10.09 15.61
C GLN A 272 27.24 9.79 14.67
N PHE A 273 26.14 10.55 14.77
CA PHE A 273 25.00 10.42 13.86
C PHE A 273 25.40 10.62 12.41
N ASN A 274 26.21 11.64 12.10
CA ASN A 274 26.66 11.93 10.75
C ASN A 274 27.57 10.84 10.19
N LEU A 275 28.48 10.28 11.01
CA LEU A 275 29.32 9.15 10.63
C LEU A 275 28.47 7.91 10.34
N THR A 276 27.59 7.52 11.25
CA THR A 276 26.68 6.38 11.06
C THR A 276 25.75 6.61 9.85
N ALA A 277 25.29 7.83 9.60
CA ALA A 277 24.47 8.16 8.44
C ALA A 277 25.23 7.97 7.11
N LYS A 278 26.52 8.34 7.06
CA LYS A 278 27.40 8.07 5.92
C LYS A 278 27.59 6.57 5.72
N GLU A 279 27.86 5.82 6.79
CA GLU A 279 28.02 4.37 6.74
C GLU A 279 26.75 3.66 6.24
N VAL A 280 25.57 4.05 6.73
CA VAL A 280 24.29 3.52 6.25
C VAL A 280 24.14 3.75 4.75
N LYS A 281 24.46 4.95 4.23
CA LYS A 281 24.38 5.23 2.79
C LYS A 281 25.29 4.30 1.98
N VAL A 282 26.53 4.11 2.44
CA VAL A 282 27.51 3.22 1.80
C VAL A 282 27.04 1.77 1.82
N LEU A 283 26.59 1.27 2.98
CA LEU A 283 26.20 -0.12 3.13
C LEU A 283 24.92 -0.44 2.36
N ILE A 284 23.93 0.45 2.37
CA ILE A 284 22.70 0.30 1.58
C ILE A 284 22.98 0.27 0.08
N LYS A 285 23.94 1.08 -0.40
CA LYS A 285 24.38 1.03 -1.80
C LYS A 285 25.04 -0.31 -2.11
N LYS A 286 25.96 -0.76 -1.26
CA LYS A 286 26.67 -2.04 -1.40
C LYS A 286 25.72 -3.24 -1.37
N ASP A 287 24.75 -3.25 -0.47
CA ASP A 287 23.71 -4.28 -0.35
C ASP A 287 22.91 -4.38 -1.64
N LYS A 288 22.47 -3.24 -2.19
CA LYS A 288 21.75 -3.18 -3.46
C LYS A 288 22.59 -3.67 -4.63
N GLU A 289 23.85 -3.27 -4.71
CA GLU A 289 24.81 -3.72 -5.75
C GLU A 289 25.03 -5.23 -5.66
N SER A 290 25.30 -5.75 -4.45
CA SER A 290 25.52 -7.18 -4.21
C SER A 290 24.29 -7.99 -4.62
N PHE A 291 23.10 -7.57 -4.21
CA PHE A 291 21.86 -8.25 -4.59
C PHE A 291 21.64 -8.25 -6.10
N THR A 292 21.88 -7.11 -6.75
CA THR A 292 21.77 -6.99 -8.22
C THR A 292 22.75 -7.94 -8.92
N LYS A 293 23.99 -8.03 -8.43
CA LYS A 293 25.01 -8.95 -8.94
C LYS A 293 24.60 -10.41 -8.76
N THR A 294 24.15 -10.81 -7.58
CA THR A 294 23.68 -12.18 -7.32
C THR A 294 22.48 -12.56 -8.20
N LEU A 295 21.56 -11.62 -8.45
CA LEU A 295 20.48 -11.84 -9.41
C LEU A 295 21.00 -11.99 -10.84
N ALA A 296 21.94 -11.16 -11.28
CA ALA A 296 22.55 -11.30 -12.61
C ALA A 296 23.22 -12.66 -12.80
N GLU A 297 24.04 -13.10 -11.83
CA GLU A 297 24.69 -14.42 -11.85
C GLU A 297 23.66 -15.57 -11.87
N LYS A 298 22.55 -15.43 -11.14
CA LYS A 298 21.44 -16.39 -11.16
C LYS A 298 20.76 -16.44 -12.52
N ALA A 299 20.56 -15.30 -13.18
CA ALA A 299 19.99 -15.22 -14.51
C ALA A 299 20.91 -15.86 -15.56
N GLU A 300 22.23 -15.61 -15.49
CA GLU A 300 23.23 -16.21 -16.37
C GLU A 300 23.24 -17.74 -16.25
N LYS A 301 23.34 -18.27 -15.01
CA LYS A 301 23.29 -19.72 -14.77
C LYS A 301 22.00 -20.35 -15.29
N ALA A 302 20.86 -19.66 -15.08
CA ALA A 302 19.57 -20.12 -15.58
C ALA A 302 19.49 -20.08 -17.12
N ALA A 303 20.13 -19.11 -17.77
CA ALA A 303 20.23 -19.04 -19.22
C ALA A 303 21.04 -20.20 -19.80
N THR A 304 22.21 -20.48 -19.24
CA THR A 304 23.05 -21.63 -19.65
C THR A 304 22.33 -22.96 -19.45
N ALA A 305 21.54 -23.10 -18.38
CA ALA A 305 20.77 -24.31 -18.09
C ALA A 305 19.41 -24.39 -18.82
N GLY A 306 19.04 -23.40 -19.65
CA GLY A 306 17.75 -23.37 -20.35
C GLY A 306 16.53 -23.18 -19.43
N HIS A 307 16.70 -22.71 -18.20
CA HIS A 307 15.63 -22.49 -17.23
C HIS A 307 14.91 -21.15 -17.44
N ILE A 308 14.15 -21.04 -18.54
CA ILE A 308 13.46 -19.82 -19.01
C ILE A 308 12.61 -19.16 -17.91
N LYS A 309 11.93 -19.94 -17.06
CA LYS A 309 11.11 -19.42 -15.95
C LYS A 309 11.93 -18.62 -14.94
N ILE A 310 13.13 -19.09 -14.61
CA ILE A 310 14.02 -18.44 -13.63
C ILE A 310 14.57 -17.15 -14.23
N ILE A 311 14.95 -17.16 -15.52
CA ILE A 311 15.40 -15.98 -16.26
C ILE A 311 14.32 -14.88 -16.19
N TYR A 312 13.10 -15.18 -16.64
CA TYR A 312 12.00 -14.22 -16.65
C TYR A 312 11.69 -13.65 -15.26
N GLN A 313 11.65 -14.49 -14.23
CA GLN A 313 11.40 -14.04 -12.85
C GLN A 313 12.51 -13.12 -12.36
N THR A 314 13.77 -13.44 -12.66
CA THR A 314 14.94 -12.66 -12.24
C THR A 314 15.02 -11.32 -12.96
N THR A 315 14.79 -11.29 -14.27
CA THR A 315 14.69 -10.06 -15.08
C THR A 315 13.58 -9.15 -14.56
N LYS A 316 12.41 -9.71 -14.21
CA LYS A 316 11.30 -8.94 -13.65
C LYS A 316 11.65 -8.31 -12.30
N THR A 317 12.44 -8.97 -11.47
CA THR A 317 12.94 -8.41 -10.20
C THR A 317 13.94 -7.28 -10.45
N LEU A 318 14.85 -7.43 -11.42
CA LEU A 318 15.88 -6.43 -11.77
C LEU A 318 15.29 -5.14 -12.39
N VAL A 319 14.37 -5.27 -13.35
CA VAL A 319 13.74 -4.13 -14.05
C VAL A 319 12.74 -3.39 -13.15
N GLY A 320 12.31 -4.02 -12.05
CA GLY A 320 11.31 -3.48 -11.14
C GLY A 320 9.88 -3.62 -11.67
N LYS A 321 8.91 -3.16 -10.88
CA LYS A 321 7.50 -3.18 -11.29
C LYS A 321 7.28 -2.13 -12.38
N TYR A 322 6.99 -2.58 -13.60
CA TYR A 322 6.33 -1.72 -14.59
C TYR A 322 4.97 -1.31 -14.01
N THR A 323 4.84 -0.06 -13.56
CA THR A 323 3.54 0.56 -13.35
C THR A 323 3.00 0.91 -14.72
N ARG A 324 2.17 0.02 -15.29
CA ARG A 324 1.36 0.38 -16.45
C ARG A 324 0.30 1.38 -15.98
N SER A 325 0.12 2.47 -16.71
CA SER A 325 -1.02 3.35 -16.50
C SER A 325 -2.30 2.54 -16.77
N GLU A 326 -3.24 2.52 -15.83
CA GLU A 326 -4.56 2.00 -16.11
C GLU A 326 -5.26 2.99 -17.04
N MET A 327 -5.53 2.56 -18.27
CA MET A 327 -6.36 3.31 -19.20
C MET A 327 -7.84 3.11 -18.83
N PRO A 328 -8.67 4.16 -18.89
CA PRO A 328 -10.12 4.03 -18.79
C PRO A 328 -10.65 3.09 -19.88
N VAL A 329 -11.52 2.18 -19.50
CA VAL A 329 -12.18 1.24 -20.43
C VAL A 329 -13.28 1.98 -21.20
N LYS A 330 -13.46 1.67 -22.49
CA LYS A 330 -14.53 2.18 -23.34
C LYS A 330 -15.77 1.30 -23.23
N ASP A 331 -16.94 1.93 -23.31
CA ASP A 331 -18.20 1.22 -23.53
C ASP A 331 -18.25 0.57 -24.93
N ALA A 332 -19.32 -0.18 -25.21
CA ALA A 332 -19.53 -0.79 -26.52
C ALA A 332 -19.62 0.25 -27.66
N GLY A 333 -20.00 1.50 -27.36
CA GLY A 333 -20.04 2.62 -28.29
C GLY A 333 -18.71 3.36 -28.47
N GLY A 334 -17.63 2.92 -27.81
CA GLY A 334 -16.30 3.52 -27.92
C GLY A 334 -16.04 4.73 -27.02
N LYS A 335 -16.95 5.09 -26.11
CA LYS A 335 -16.79 6.21 -25.18
C LYS A 335 -16.08 5.76 -23.90
N ALA A 336 -15.09 6.55 -23.47
CA ALA A 336 -14.31 6.26 -22.26
C ALA A 336 -15.15 6.36 -20.97
N ILE A 337 -15.10 5.32 -20.15
CA ILE A 337 -15.73 5.22 -18.84
C ILE A 337 -14.66 5.52 -17.79
N PHE A 338 -14.79 6.62 -17.04
CA PHE A 338 -13.82 7.02 -16.01
C PHE A 338 -14.22 6.56 -14.60
N GLU A 339 -15.50 6.27 -14.38
CA GLU A 339 -16.01 5.83 -13.10
C GLU A 339 -15.71 4.35 -12.86
N LYS A 340 -15.15 4.01 -11.68
CA LYS A 340 -14.70 2.65 -11.36
C LYS A 340 -15.84 1.63 -11.38
N ASP A 341 -17.01 2.00 -10.85
CA ASP A 341 -18.15 1.09 -10.74
C ASP A 341 -18.74 0.82 -12.13
N ALA A 342 -18.81 1.84 -12.98
CA ALA A 342 -19.20 1.70 -14.38
C ALA A 342 -18.17 0.89 -15.19
N GLN A 343 -16.87 1.05 -14.94
CA GLN A 343 -15.85 0.18 -15.54
C GLN A 343 -15.99 -1.26 -15.07
N ALA A 344 -16.28 -1.51 -13.78
CA ALA A 344 -16.52 -2.84 -13.25
C ALA A 344 -17.77 -3.48 -13.89
N ALA A 345 -18.86 -2.73 -14.02
CA ALA A 345 -20.07 -3.18 -14.72
C ALA A 345 -19.77 -3.54 -16.19
N ARG A 346 -18.96 -2.72 -16.88
CA ARG A 346 -18.51 -2.99 -18.25
C ARG A 346 -17.69 -4.28 -18.35
N TRP A 347 -16.83 -4.57 -17.37
CA TRP A 347 -16.10 -5.83 -17.28
C TRP A 347 -17.03 -7.03 -17.05
N ILE A 348 -18.00 -6.89 -16.14
CA ILE A 348 -19.01 -7.92 -15.87
C ILE A 348 -19.78 -8.23 -17.16
N GLU A 349 -20.26 -7.20 -17.86
CA GLU A 349 -20.95 -7.33 -19.14
C GLU A 349 -20.10 -8.10 -20.16
N HIS A 350 -18.84 -7.69 -20.35
CA HIS A 350 -17.92 -8.34 -21.31
C HIS A 350 -17.72 -9.82 -21.00
N PHE A 351 -17.36 -10.15 -19.76
CA PHE A 351 -17.06 -11.55 -19.40
C PHE A 351 -18.32 -12.41 -19.29
N THR A 352 -19.46 -11.83 -18.94
CA THR A 352 -20.76 -12.53 -18.98
C THR A 352 -21.08 -12.95 -20.41
N SER A 353 -20.97 -12.01 -21.37
CA SER A 353 -21.17 -12.30 -22.79
C SER A 353 -20.18 -13.33 -23.34
N LEU A 354 -18.91 -13.23 -22.94
CA LEU A 354 -17.85 -14.12 -23.41
C LEU A 354 -18.00 -15.56 -22.88
N LEU A 355 -18.28 -15.71 -21.59
CA LEU A 355 -18.25 -17.00 -20.88
C LEU A 355 -19.61 -17.71 -20.85
N ASN A 356 -20.73 -16.98 -20.97
CA ASN A 356 -22.09 -17.55 -20.90
C ASN A 356 -22.80 -17.46 -22.25
N ARG A 357 -22.32 -18.23 -23.24
CA ARG A 357 -22.97 -18.30 -24.56
C ARG A 357 -24.28 -19.10 -24.48
N PRO A 358 -25.32 -18.72 -25.24
CA PRO A 358 -26.53 -19.53 -25.32
C PRO A 358 -26.22 -20.90 -25.94
N PRO A 359 -27.04 -21.93 -25.66
CA PRO A 359 -26.94 -23.22 -26.32
C PRO A 359 -26.95 -23.07 -27.85
N PRO A 360 -26.21 -23.92 -28.59
CA PRO A 360 -26.24 -23.87 -30.04
C PRO A 360 -27.67 -24.08 -30.56
N THR A 361 -28.05 -23.34 -31.60
CA THR A 361 -29.40 -23.43 -32.21
C THR A 361 -29.73 -24.83 -32.71
N ASN A 362 -28.72 -25.56 -33.17
CA ASN A 362 -28.80 -26.97 -33.51
C ASN A 362 -27.95 -27.74 -32.48
N PRO A 363 -28.55 -28.27 -31.40
CA PRO A 363 -27.82 -29.15 -30.50
C PRO A 363 -27.32 -30.37 -31.29
N PRO A 364 -26.09 -30.83 -31.04
CA PRO A 364 -25.62 -32.06 -31.65
C PRO A 364 -26.56 -33.20 -31.26
N GLU A 365 -26.94 -34.03 -32.24
CA GLU A 365 -27.65 -35.27 -31.97
C GLU A 365 -26.66 -36.23 -31.29
N ILE A 366 -26.72 -36.28 -29.96
CA ILE A 366 -25.90 -37.20 -29.16
C ILE A 366 -26.53 -38.58 -29.33
N LEU A 367 -26.02 -39.33 -30.32
CA LEU A 367 -26.36 -40.74 -30.48
C LEU A 367 -25.93 -41.51 -29.23
N GLU A 368 -26.79 -42.39 -28.72
CA GLU A 368 -26.41 -43.31 -27.66
C GLU A 368 -25.14 -44.05 -28.06
N ALA A 369 -24.18 -44.08 -27.14
CA ALA A 369 -22.93 -44.78 -27.38
C ALA A 369 -23.26 -46.26 -27.62
N LYS A 370 -22.85 -46.79 -28.79
CA LYS A 370 -23.08 -48.21 -29.14
C LYS A 370 -22.41 -49.19 -28.17
N ARG A 371 -21.50 -48.69 -27.33
CA ARG A 371 -20.79 -49.42 -26.28
C ARG A 371 -20.52 -48.47 -25.14
N ASP A 372 -20.76 -48.92 -23.92
CA ASP A 372 -20.29 -48.22 -22.74
C ASP A 372 -18.76 -48.22 -22.73
N LEU A 373 -18.17 -47.05 -22.48
CA LEU A 373 -16.75 -46.96 -22.22
C LEU A 373 -16.50 -47.56 -20.83
N PRO A 374 -15.39 -48.32 -20.63
CA PRO A 374 -15.03 -48.87 -19.32
C PRO A 374 -14.48 -47.77 -18.40
N ILE A 375 -15.31 -46.77 -18.09
CA ILE A 375 -15.00 -45.64 -17.23
C ILE A 375 -15.56 -45.95 -15.84
N ASN A 376 -14.73 -45.79 -14.82
CA ASN A 376 -15.19 -45.90 -13.44
C ASN A 376 -16.11 -44.71 -13.10
N CYS A 377 -17.38 -45.00 -12.82
CA CYS A 377 -18.38 -44.01 -12.40
C CYS A 377 -18.66 -44.07 -10.89
N ASP A 378 -17.89 -44.87 -10.15
CA ASP A 378 -17.98 -44.93 -8.69
C ASP A 378 -17.49 -43.61 -8.06
N THR A 379 -17.87 -43.40 -6.80
CA THR A 379 -17.37 -42.27 -6.02
C THR A 379 -15.83 -42.25 -5.97
N PRO A 380 -15.19 -41.07 -6.04
CA PRO A 380 -13.74 -40.95 -5.98
C PRO A 380 -13.15 -41.66 -4.76
N SER A 381 -12.21 -42.56 -5.01
CA SER A 381 -11.50 -43.31 -3.98
C SER A 381 -10.47 -42.46 -3.25
N HIS A 382 -10.13 -42.86 -2.02
CA HIS A 382 -9.06 -42.22 -1.25
C HIS A 382 -7.74 -42.14 -2.02
N ARG A 383 -7.39 -43.22 -2.74
CA ARG A 383 -6.18 -43.28 -3.57
C ARG A 383 -6.19 -42.24 -4.69
N GLU A 384 -7.31 -42.08 -5.40
CA GLU A 384 -7.43 -41.08 -6.46
C GLU A 384 -7.25 -39.66 -5.90
N ILE A 385 -7.79 -39.40 -4.70
CA ILE A 385 -7.65 -38.10 -4.04
C ILE A 385 -6.20 -37.86 -3.62
N VAL A 386 -5.52 -38.86 -3.04
CA VAL A 386 -4.09 -38.81 -2.71
C VAL A 386 -3.25 -38.47 -3.94
N ASP A 387 -3.52 -39.14 -5.06
CA ASP A 387 -2.76 -38.94 -6.30
C ASP A 387 -3.05 -37.56 -6.92
N ALA A 388 -4.29 -37.09 -6.87
CA ALA A 388 -4.66 -35.73 -7.29
C ALA A 388 -3.94 -34.64 -6.46
N ILE A 389 -3.89 -34.79 -5.13
CA ILE A 389 -3.19 -33.86 -4.24
C ILE A 389 -1.68 -33.82 -4.55
N LYS A 390 -1.06 -34.98 -4.80
CA LYS A 390 0.37 -35.06 -5.16
C LYS A 390 0.67 -34.31 -6.46
N GLN A 391 -0.25 -34.30 -7.42
CA GLN A 391 -0.10 -33.62 -8.70
C GLN A 391 -0.29 -32.09 -8.63
N LEU A 392 -0.78 -31.54 -7.50
CA LEU A 392 -0.96 -30.10 -7.36
C LEU A 392 0.38 -29.34 -7.52
N ASN A 393 0.34 -28.30 -8.35
CA ASN A 393 1.46 -27.41 -8.58
C ASN A 393 1.70 -26.49 -7.36
N GLN A 394 2.93 -26.46 -6.85
CA GLN A 394 3.35 -25.55 -5.78
C GLN A 394 3.64 -24.14 -6.30
N GLY A 395 3.63 -23.16 -5.39
CA GLY A 395 3.86 -21.74 -5.66
C GLY A 395 2.69 -21.04 -6.37
N LYS A 396 1.50 -21.65 -6.34
CA LYS A 396 0.27 -21.05 -6.90
C LYS A 396 -0.45 -20.24 -5.83
N ALA A 397 -1.20 -19.24 -6.27
CA ALA A 397 -2.02 -18.44 -5.37
C ALA A 397 -3.22 -19.28 -4.90
N ALA A 398 -3.55 -19.17 -3.61
CA ALA A 398 -4.77 -19.74 -3.07
C ALA A 398 -6.02 -19.10 -3.69
N GLY A 399 -7.10 -19.87 -3.78
CA GLY A 399 -8.39 -19.44 -4.31
C GLY A 399 -9.17 -18.56 -3.33
N PRO A 400 -10.49 -18.40 -3.54
CA PRO A 400 -11.40 -17.81 -2.54
C PRO A 400 -11.36 -18.52 -1.18
N ASP A 401 -10.99 -19.81 -1.18
CA ASP A 401 -10.82 -20.65 0.01
C ASP A 401 -9.64 -20.28 0.90
N LEU A 402 -8.67 -19.51 0.38
CA LEU A 402 -7.40 -19.16 1.01
C LEU A 402 -6.48 -20.36 1.32
N ILE A 403 -6.75 -21.55 0.79
CA ILE A 403 -5.95 -22.75 1.03
C ILE A 403 -4.85 -22.85 -0.04
N PRO A 404 -3.56 -22.73 0.31
CA PRO A 404 -2.49 -22.90 -0.66
C PRO A 404 -2.26 -24.38 -0.99
N PRO A 405 -1.83 -24.74 -2.20
CA PRO A 405 -1.51 -26.12 -2.57
C PRO A 405 -0.52 -26.80 -1.62
N GLU A 406 0.42 -26.04 -1.05
CA GLU A 406 1.39 -26.52 -0.08
C GLU A 406 0.74 -27.06 1.19
N ALA A 407 -0.36 -26.44 1.65
CA ALA A 407 -1.09 -26.90 2.84
C ALA A 407 -1.75 -28.26 2.60
N LEU A 408 -2.39 -28.44 1.42
CA LEU A 408 -2.99 -29.72 1.02
C LEU A 408 -1.93 -30.82 0.87
N LYS A 409 -0.72 -30.46 0.43
CA LYS A 409 0.41 -31.40 0.26
C LYS A 409 1.20 -31.65 1.55
N ALA A 410 0.92 -30.94 2.64
CA ALA A 410 1.67 -31.05 3.89
C ALA A 410 1.50 -32.45 4.51
N ASP A 411 0.25 -32.92 4.54
CA ASP A 411 -0.18 -34.24 4.99
C ASP A 411 -1.20 -34.82 4.01
N VAL A 412 -0.70 -35.47 2.96
CA VAL A 412 -1.56 -35.92 1.84
C VAL A 412 -2.60 -36.94 2.30
N ASP A 413 -2.19 -37.86 3.17
CA ASP A 413 -3.04 -38.95 3.65
C ASP A 413 -4.18 -38.41 4.52
N THR A 414 -3.83 -37.60 5.53
CA THR A 414 -4.80 -36.90 6.39
C THR A 414 -5.75 -36.07 5.53
N THR A 415 -5.22 -35.28 4.59
CA THR A 415 -6.04 -34.44 3.70
C THR A 415 -7.02 -35.27 2.87
N ALA A 416 -6.56 -36.39 2.29
CA ALA A 416 -7.42 -37.27 1.50
C ALA A 416 -8.52 -37.90 2.35
N THR A 417 -8.21 -38.34 3.58
CA THR A 417 -9.18 -38.91 4.52
C THR A 417 -10.34 -37.95 4.80
N PHE A 418 -10.06 -36.66 4.98
CA PHE A 418 -11.12 -35.66 5.23
C PHE A 418 -11.85 -35.21 3.96
N LEU A 419 -11.22 -35.25 2.79
CA LEU A 419 -11.87 -34.89 1.53
C LEU A 419 -12.74 -36.02 0.96
N CYS A 420 -12.44 -37.29 1.24
CA CYS A 420 -13.23 -38.44 0.80
C CYS A 420 -14.74 -38.31 1.09
N PRO A 421 -15.18 -38.13 2.35
CA PRO A 421 -16.60 -38.03 2.67
C PRO A 421 -17.24 -36.79 2.04
N LEU A 422 -16.51 -35.68 1.94
CA LEU A 422 -16.99 -34.47 1.27
C LEU A 422 -17.23 -34.73 -0.23
N PHE A 423 -16.27 -35.34 -0.93
CA PHE A 423 -16.39 -35.65 -2.35
C PHE A 423 -17.50 -36.68 -2.61
N ALA A 424 -17.67 -37.67 -1.74
CA ALA A 424 -18.80 -38.60 -1.82
C ALA A 424 -20.16 -37.88 -1.70
N LYS A 425 -20.30 -36.94 -0.74
CA LYS A 425 -21.50 -36.10 -0.62
C LYS A 425 -21.75 -35.23 -1.85
N VAL A 426 -20.70 -34.61 -2.40
CA VAL A 426 -20.80 -33.81 -3.63
C VAL A 426 -21.22 -34.68 -4.82
N TRP A 427 -20.62 -35.86 -4.96
CA TRP A 427 -20.89 -36.81 -6.05
C TRP A 427 -22.34 -37.30 -6.03
N THR A 428 -22.84 -37.68 -4.86
CA THR A 428 -24.21 -38.21 -4.68
C THR A 428 -25.28 -37.13 -4.74
N SER A 429 -25.05 -35.96 -4.15
CA SER A 429 -26.06 -34.89 -4.08
C SER A 429 -26.09 -33.96 -5.30
N GLY A 430 -25.01 -33.94 -6.10
CA GLY A 430 -24.83 -32.97 -7.18
C GLY A 430 -24.71 -31.51 -6.69
N LYS A 431 -24.55 -31.29 -5.38
CA LYS A 431 -24.36 -29.98 -4.77
C LYS A 431 -22.88 -29.72 -4.53
N TYR A 432 -22.45 -28.49 -4.72
CA TYR A 432 -21.04 -28.07 -4.58
C TYR A 432 -20.95 -26.88 -3.62
N PRO A 433 -19.86 -26.77 -2.85
CA PRO A 433 -19.61 -25.59 -2.04
C PRO A 433 -19.60 -24.31 -2.89
N MET A 434 -20.14 -23.22 -2.37
CA MET A 434 -20.24 -21.96 -3.12
C MET A 434 -18.85 -21.43 -3.50
N ASP A 435 -17.87 -21.55 -2.60
CA ASP A 435 -16.47 -21.17 -2.85
C ASP A 435 -15.89 -21.82 -4.12
N TRP A 436 -16.29 -23.05 -4.45
CA TRP A 436 -15.78 -23.77 -5.64
C TRP A 436 -16.37 -23.21 -6.94
N LYS A 437 -17.49 -22.51 -6.85
CA LYS A 437 -18.14 -21.80 -7.97
C LYS A 437 -17.61 -20.38 -8.12
N GLU A 438 -16.86 -19.88 -7.14
CA GLU A 438 -16.29 -18.55 -7.18
C GLU A 438 -14.93 -18.54 -7.90
N GLY A 439 -14.84 -17.71 -8.96
CA GLY A 439 -13.61 -17.45 -9.68
C GLY A 439 -13.16 -16.01 -9.53
N HIS A 440 -11.85 -15.79 -9.43
CA HIS A 440 -11.29 -14.43 -9.51
C HIS A 440 -10.84 -14.12 -10.91
N LEU A 441 -11.44 -13.08 -11.47
CA LEU A 441 -11.07 -12.60 -12.77
C LEU A 441 -9.89 -11.64 -12.66
N VAL A 442 -8.77 -12.02 -13.27
CA VAL A 442 -7.59 -11.17 -13.42
C VAL A 442 -7.48 -10.77 -14.88
N LYS A 443 -7.65 -9.47 -15.17
CA LYS A 443 -7.50 -8.92 -16.51
C LYS A 443 -6.03 -9.04 -16.97
N ILE A 444 -5.79 -9.78 -18.06
CA ILE A 444 -4.45 -9.95 -18.65
C ILE A 444 -4.42 -9.23 -19.99
N PRO A 445 -3.66 -8.13 -20.16
CA PRO A 445 -3.66 -7.37 -21.40
C PRO A 445 -3.11 -8.18 -22.57
N LYS A 446 -3.83 -8.13 -23.69
CA LYS A 446 -3.46 -8.65 -25.01
C LYS A 446 -2.95 -7.51 -25.91
N LYS A 447 -2.47 -7.86 -27.10
CA LYS A 447 -2.05 -6.88 -28.11
C LYS A 447 -3.27 -6.09 -28.59
N GLY A 448 -3.20 -4.75 -28.60
CA GLY A 448 -4.25 -3.88 -29.11
C GLY A 448 -4.50 -2.64 -28.24
N ASP A 449 -5.59 -1.93 -28.52
CA ASP A 449 -6.07 -0.79 -27.73
C ASP A 449 -6.59 -1.27 -26.36
N LEU A 450 -5.80 -1.07 -25.30
CA LEU A 450 -6.14 -1.47 -23.92
C LEU A 450 -7.30 -0.64 -23.31
N SER A 451 -7.85 0.34 -24.02
CA SER A 451 -9.15 0.91 -23.63
C SER A 451 -10.31 0.00 -23.99
N ARG A 452 -10.13 -1.06 -24.79
CA ARG A 452 -11.19 -2.01 -25.16
C ARG A 452 -11.08 -3.30 -24.37
N CYS A 453 -12.21 -3.79 -23.86
CA CYS A 453 -12.27 -5.04 -23.09
C CYS A 453 -11.76 -6.26 -23.89
N GLU A 454 -11.99 -6.29 -25.21
CA GLU A 454 -11.55 -7.38 -26.11
C GLU A 454 -10.03 -7.60 -26.16
N ASN A 455 -9.25 -6.58 -25.75
CA ASN A 455 -7.79 -6.63 -25.69
C ASN A 455 -7.30 -7.04 -24.29
N TYR A 456 -8.11 -7.79 -23.54
CA TYR A 456 -7.77 -8.50 -22.32
C TYR A 456 -8.29 -9.95 -22.43
#